data_AF-W0SK31-F1
#
_entry.id   AF-W0SK31-F1
#
_cell.length_a   1.000
_cell.length_b   1.000
_cell.length_c   1.000
_cell.angle_alpha   90.00
_cell.angle_beta   90.00
_cell.angle_gamma   90.00
#
_symmetry.space_group_name_H-M   'P 1'
#
loop_
_entity.id
_entity.type
_entity.pdbx_description
1 polymer ?
#
loop_
_entity_poly.entity_id
_entity_poly.type
_entity_poly.pdbx_seq_one_letter_code
_entity_poly.pdbx_strand_id
1 'polypeptide(L)'
;MFMKQKFVATLAAFAILGAAVAGPAGAAEEAKAAANGHTYPSIEKTSADTPKQYKMSPEFQAQIKKLPPEFIQQFKKMTSKHTRYSEDATARQVMMELLSDVQCTTAGLMVENGEMAADCAVRASRHRWPKGHLMAYVKLEQINVDSLATLPKINAQVEGGLERVAEMALKKDFVSAGAEMGKVLSGCSSCHNLFRFGKGDSPYIVE
;
A
#
# COMPACT_ATOMS: atom_id res chain seq x y z
N MET A 1 -35.26 -48.52 14.05
CA MET A 1 -34.69 -49.70 14.73
C MET A 1 -33.49 -50.14 13.90
N PHE A 2 -32.32 -50.23 14.53
CA PHE A 2 -30.98 -50.60 14.04
C PHE A 2 -30.22 -49.67 13.07
N MET A 3 -28.89 -49.58 13.06
CA MET A 3 -27.86 -49.38 14.09
C MET A 3 -26.54 -49.09 13.32
N LYS A 4 -25.86 -47.99 13.67
CA LYS A 4 -24.39 -47.73 13.65
C LYS A 4 -23.50 -48.36 12.54
N GLN A 5 -22.98 -47.52 11.65
CA GLN A 5 -21.66 -47.75 11.03
C GLN A 5 -20.56 -47.26 11.97
N LYS A 6 -19.60 -48.14 12.28
CA LYS A 6 -18.39 -47.82 13.06
C LYS A 6 -17.23 -47.54 12.12
N PHE A 7 -16.50 -46.47 12.44
CA PHE A 7 -15.12 -46.19 12.04
C PHE A 7 -14.19 -47.38 12.32
N VAL A 8 -13.26 -47.65 11.39
CA VAL A 8 -11.92 -48.17 11.72
C VAL A 8 -10.91 -47.46 10.82
N ALA A 9 -10.04 -46.68 11.45
CA ALA A 9 -8.83 -46.12 10.86
C ALA A 9 -7.75 -47.20 10.77
N THR A 10 -6.91 -47.16 9.74
CA THR A 10 -5.66 -47.92 9.74
C THR A 10 -4.57 -47.09 9.06
N LEU A 11 -3.65 -46.59 9.88
CA LEU A 11 -2.34 -46.09 9.45
C LEU A 11 -1.55 -47.24 8.83
N ALA A 12 -0.86 -46.98 7.72
CA ALA A 12 0.26 -47.80 7.26
C ALA A 12 1.47 -46.92 7.02
N ALA A 13 2.54 -47.25 7.73
CA ALA A 13 3.83 -46.59 7.76
C ALA A 13 4.59 -46.77 6.44
N PHE A 14 5.23 -45.69 5.97
CA PHE A 14 6.21 -45.77 4.88
C PHE A 14 7.59 -46.05 5.46
N ALA A 15 8.10 -47.26 5.20
CA ALA A 15 9.46 -47.67 5.51
C ALA A 15 10.42 -47.12 4.46
N ILE A 16 11.49 -46.50 4.95
CA ILE A 16 12.64 -45.99 4.21
C ILE A 16 13.47 -47.19 3.73
N LEU A 17 13.71 -47.31 2.43
CA LEU A 17 14.75 -48.18 1.88
C LEU A 17 15.73 -47.35 1.07
N GLY A 18 16.92 -47.15 1.64
CA GLY A 18 18.07 -46.62 0.94
C GLY A 18 18.73 -47.71 0.10
N ALA A 19 19.06 -47.38 -1.15
CA ALA A 19 20.02 -48.12 -1.94
C ALA A 19 21.07 -47.13 -2.45
N ALA A 20 22.29 -47.28 -1.93
CA ALA A 20 23.48 -46.61 -2.42
C ALA A 20 23.87 -47.22 -3.77
N VAL A 21 24.08 -46.38 -4.78
CA VAL A 21 24.77 -46.75 -6.03
C VAL A 21 25.89 -45.74 -6.24
N ALA A 22 27.12 -46.25 -6.36
CA ALA A 22 28.34 -45.47 -6.51
C ALA A 22 28.75 -45.34 -7.99
N GLY A 23 28.87 -44.09 -8.46
CA GLY A 23 29.74 -43.58 -9.55
C GLY A 23 29.38 -43.93 -11.01
N PRO A 24 29.92 -43.20 -12.03
CA PRO A 24 30.93 -42.16 -11.98
C PRO A 24 30.49 -40.80 -12.60
N ALA A 25 31.41 -39.84 -12.47
CA ALA A 25 31.39 -38.47 -12.97
C ALA A 25 30.70 -38.26 -14.33
N GLY A 26 29.60 -37.51 -14.30
CA GLY A 26 29.13 -36.69 -15.41
C GLY A 26 28.65 -35.40 -14.76
N ALA A 27 29.42 -34.33 -14.91
CA ALA A 27 29.05 -33.01 -14.43
C ALA A 27 27.67 -32.67 -15.00
N ALA A 28 26.66 -32.69 -14.14
CA ALA A 28 25.43 -31.98 -14.41
C ALA A 28 25.82 -30.51 -14.45
N GLU A 29 25.95 -29.99 -15.66
CA GLU A 29 26.02 -28.57 -15.94
C GLU A 29 24.78 -27.96 -15.27
N GLU A 30 24.96 -27.43 -14.05
CA GLU A 30 23.97 -26.59 -13.40
C GLU A 30 23.67 -25.47 -14.38
N ALA A 31 22.48 -25.54 -14.98
CA ALA A 31 21.94 -24.44 -15.76
C ALA A 31 21.97 -23.23 -14.84
N LYS A 32 22.97 -22.37 -15.07
CA LYS A 32 23.19 -21.13 -14.35
C LYS A 32 22.03 -20.23 -14.73
N ALA A 33 20.93 -20.34 -14.00
CA ALA A 33 19.85 -19.38 -14.05
C ALA A 33 20.52 -18.03 -13.78
N ALA A 34 20.51 -17.16 -14.79
CA ALA A 34 20.91 -15.79 -14.62
C ALA A 34 20.01 -15.22 -13.52
N ALA A 35 20.55 -15.14 -12.31
CA ALA A 35 19.94 -14.42 -11.22
C ALA A 35 19.95 -12.95 -11.65
N ASN A 36 18.91 -12.55 -12.38
CA ASN A 36 18.46 -11.17 -12.41
C ASN A 36 18.00 -10.89 -10.98
N GLY A 37 18.97 -10.63 -10.10
CA GLY A 37 18.76 -10.26 -8.73
C GLY A 37 17.99 -8.96 -8.72
N HIS A 38 16.67 -9.05 -8.65
CA HIS A 38 15.85 -7.93 -8.27
C HIS A 38 16.22 -7.59 -6.83
N THR A 39 17.15 -6.66 -6.67
CA THR A 39 17.47 -6.07 -5.38
C THR A 39 16.29 -5.18 -5.02
N TYR A 40 15.35 -5.71 -4.23
CA TYR A 40 14.27 -4.89 -3.69
C TYR A 40 14.88 -3.85 -2.74
N PRO A 41 14.52 -2.56 -2.85
CA PRO A 41 14.94 -1.59 -1.86
C PRO A 41 14.43 -2.03 -0.48
N SER A 42 15.30 -2.06 0.52
CA SER A 42 14.90 -2.47 1.87
C SER A 42 13.78 -1.56 2.38
N ILE A 43 12.84 -2.12 3.15
CA ILE A 43 11.75 -1.35 3.77
C ILE A 43 12.31 -0.23 4.67
N GLU A 44 13.53 -0.42 5.19
CA GLU A 44 14.31 0.51 6.00
C GLU A 44 14.95 1.65 5.18
N LYS A 45 15.19 1.47 3.87
CA LYS A 45 15.71 2.51 2.95
C LYS A 45 14.60 3.39 2.38
N THR A 46 13.59 3.72 3.18
CA THR A 46 12.82 4.94 2.90
C THR A 46 13.65 6.11 3.40
N SER A 47 13.74 7.21 2.65
CA SER A 47 14.43 8.44 3.08
C SER A 47 13.63 9.15 4.20
N ALA A 48 13.38 8.44 5.29
CA ALA A 48 12.29 8.70 6.22
C ALA A 48 12.41 10.05 6.92
N ASP A 49 13.66 10.47 7.12
CA ASP A 49 13.99 11.71 7.83
C ASP A 49 14.27 12.88 6.87
N THR A 50 14.63 12.62 5.61
CA THR A 50 14.87 13.66 4.60
C THR A 50 14.50 13.18 3.20
N PRO A 51 13.30 13.50 2.69
CA PRO A 51 12.90 13.16 1.34
C PRO A 51 13.87 13.72 0.30
N LYS A 52 14.30 12.87 -0.64
CA LYS A 52 15.03 13.35 -1.81
C LYS A 52 14.23 14.43 -2.52
N GLN A 53 14.86 15.57 -2.74
CA GLN A 53 14.26 16.67 -3.50
C GLN A 53 14.44 16.40 -4.98
N TYR A 54 13.34 16.44 -5.73
CA TYR A 54 13.34 16.22 -7.17
C TYR A 54 13.27 17.56 -7.89
N LYS A 55 14.03 17.69 -8.96
CA LYS A 55 13.87 18.81 -9.88
C LYS A 55 12.56 18.60 -10.63
N MET A 56 11.72 19.63 -10.63
CA MET A 56 10.42 19.60 -11.31
C MET A 56 10.46 20.47 -12.57
N SER A 57 9.61 20.15 -13.54
CA SER A 57 9.52 20.91 -14.80
C SER A 57 9.12 22.37 -14.56
N PRO A 58 9.51 23.29 -15.46
CA PRO A 58 9.15 24.71 -15.35
C PRO A 58 7.63 24.94 -15.29
N GLU A 59 6.85 24.16 -16.03
CA GLU A 59 5.39 24.28 -16.10
C GLU A 59 4.76 23.90 -14.76
N PHE A 60 5.25 22.82 -14.13
CA PHE A 60 4.81 22.41 -12.80
C PHE A 60 5.14 23.49 -11.76
N GLN A 61 6.36 24.01 -11.77
CA GLN A 61 6.78 25.08 -10.86
C GLN A 61 5.95 26.35 -11.04
N ALA A 62 5.66 26.73 -12.29
CA ALA A 62 4.80 27.88 -12.60
C ALA A 62 3.39 27.69 -12.05
N GLN A 63 2.85 26.48 -12.09
CA GLN A 63 1.52 26.19 -11.57
C GLN A 63 1.48 26.18 -10.04
N ILE A 64 2.48 25.60 -9.38
CA ILE A 64 2.61 25.65 -7.91
C ILE A 64 2.73 27.09 -7.40
N LYS A 65 3.46 27.96 -8.11
CA LYS A 65 3.59 29.39 -7.74
C LYS A 65 2.28 30.18 -7.80
N LYS A 66 1.27 29.68 -8.52
CA LYS A 66 -0.07 30.28 -8.55
C LYS A 66 -0.93 29.90 -7.34
N LEU A 67 -0.52 28.88 -6.58
CA LEU A 67 -1.26 28.46 -5.39
C LEU A 67 -1.04 29.46 -4.25
N PRO A 68 -2.09 29.77 -3.47
CA PRO A 68 -1.94 30.62 -2.29
C PRO A 68 -0.97 30.00 -1.26
N PRO A 69 -0.13 30.80 -0.57
CA PRO A 69 0.82 30.28 0.41
C PRO A 69 0.16 29.49 1.55
N GLU A 70 -1.02 29.90 2.00
CA GLU A 70 -1.80 29.20 3.03
C GLU A 70 -2.21 27.81 2.56
N PHE A 71 -2.51 27.66 1.27
CA PHE A 71 -2.85 26.37 0.67
C PHE A 71 -1.66 25.41 0.72
N ILE A 72 -0.47 25.90 0.36
CA ILE A 72 0.78 25.11 0.39
C ILE A 72 1.09 24.66 1.83
N GLN A 73 0.89 25.53 2.82
CA GLN A 73 1.09 25.19 4.24
C GLN A 73 0.10 24.13 4.72
N GLN A 74 -1.18 24.26 4.36
CA GLN A 74 -2.18 23.27 4.69
C GLN A 74 -1.87 21.91 4.07
N PHE A 75 -1.46 21.90 2.80
CA PHE A 75 -1.03 20.67 2.13
C PHE A 75 0.16 20.04 2.86
N LYS A 76 1.22 20.80 3.16
CA LYS A 76 2.38 20.29 3.93
C LYS A 76 1.98 19.71 5.29
N LYS A 77 1.07 20.36 6.02
CA LYS A 77 0.56 19.87 7.31
C LYS A 77 -0.23 18.56 7.16
N MET A 78 -1.07 18.47 6.13
CA MET A 78 -1.84 17.26 5.85
C MET A 78 -0.92 16.07 5.57
N THR A 79 0.17 16.31 4.85
CA THR A 79 1.07 15.26 4.35
C THR A 79 2.22 14.95 5.30
N SER A 80 2.41 15.71 6.38
CA SER A 80 3.55 15.55 7.29
C SER A 80 3.52 14.26 8.12
N LYS A 81 2.37 13.60 8.22
CA LYS A 81 2.25 12.30 8.92
C LYS A 81 2.92 11.15 8.17
N HIS A 82 3.19 11.32 6.88
CA HIS A 82 3.85 10.28 6.10
C HIS A 82 5.35 10.41 6.23
N THR A 83 5.94 9.49 6.98
CA THR A 83 7.39 9.43 7.20
C THR A 83 8.05 8.41 6.28
N ARG A 84 7.29 7.62 5.53
CA ARG A 84 7.83 6.61 4.61
C ARG A 84 7.89 7.20 3.20
N TYR A 85 9.07 7.53 2.70
CA TYR A 85 9.24 8.10 1.36
C TYR A 85 9.86 7.09 0.40
N SER A 86 9.40 7.05 -0.85
CA SER A 86 10.01 6.26 -1.92
C SER A 86 10.90 7.11 -2.81
N GLU A 87 12.07 6.59 -3.16
CA GLU A 87 12.89 7.17 -4.23
C GLU A 87 12.52 6.64 -5.62
N ASP A 88 11.87 5.47 -5.67
CA ASP A 88 11.61 4.76 -6.91
C ASP A 88 10.11 4.58 -7.19
N ALA A 89 9.29 4.36 -6.15
CA ALA A 89 7.90 3.98 -6.35
C ALA A 89 7.06 5.14 -6.90
N THR A 90 6.40 4.90 -8.03
CA THR A 90 5.39 5.78 -8.62
C THR A 90 4.13 5.85 -7.75
N ALA A 91 3.28 6.86 -7.98
CA ALA A 91 1.97 6.93 -7.31
C ALA A 91 1.13 5.66 -7.54
N ARG A 92 1.20 5.06 -8.74
CA ARG A 92 0.49 3.81 -9.03
C ARG A 92 0.98 2.67 -8.14
N GLN A 93 2.28 2.50 -7.97
CA GLN A 93 2.85 1.44 -7.13
C GLN A 93 2.48 1.65 -5.65
N VAL A 94 2.56 2.89 -5.16
CA VAL A 94 2.10 3.23 -3.80
C VAL A 94 0.61 2.94 -3.63
N MET A 95 -0.24 3.24 -4.61
CA MET A 95 -1.67 2.92 -4.54
C MET A 95 -1.94 1.40 -4.54
N MET A 96 -1.07 0.60 -5.16
CA MET A 96 -1.15 -0.86 -5.08
C MET A 96 -0.74 -1.39 -3.69
N GLU A 97 0.29 -0.79 -3.07
CA GLU A 97 0.64 -1.08 -1.66
C GLU A 97 -0.55 -0.74 -0.74
N LEU A 98 -1.13 0.45 -0.89
CA LEU A 98 -2.30 0.90 -0.13
C LEU A 98 -3.51 -0.02 -0.33
N LEU A 99 -3.77 -0.47 -1.57
CA LEU A 99 -4.84 -1.41 -1.88
C LEU A 99 -4.66 -2.73 -1.12
N SER A 100 -3.43 -3.25 -1.06
CA SER A 100 -3.12 -4.48 -0.32
C SER A 100 -3.44 -4.35 1.16
N ASP A 101 -3.06 -3.23 1.80
CA ASP A 101 -3.37 -3.00 3.21
C ASP A 101 -4.88 -2.80 3.44
N VAL A 102 -5.58 -2.10 2.55
CA VAL A 102 -7.06 -1.94 2.59
C VAL A 102 -7.79 -3.28 2.46
N GLN A 103 -7.32 -4.17 1.58
CA GLN A 103 -7.86 -5.52 1.45
C GLN A 103 -7.60 -6.36 2.69
N CYS A 104 -6.39 -6.25 3.27
CA CYS A 104 -6.08 -6.89 4.54
C CYS A 104 -7.00 -6.43 5.67
N THR A 105 -7.22 -5.10 5.81
CA THR A 105 -8.15 -4.55 6.81
C THR A 105 -9.53 -5.14 6.63
N THR A 106 -10.05 -5.16 5.40
CA THR A 106 -11.37 -5.70 5.09
C THR A 106 -11.47 -7.19 5.43
N ALA A 107 -10.47 -7.99 5.07
CA ALA A 107 -10.42 -9.41 5.41
C ALA A 107 -10.41 -9.62 6.94
N GLY A 108 -9.61 -8.83 7.68
CA GLY A 108 -9.57 -8.87 9.14
C GLY A 108 -10.91 -8.56 9.78
N LEU A 109 -11.63 -7.54 9.28
CA LEU A 109 -12.98 -7.20 9.75
C LEU A 109 -13.98 -8.32 9.46
N MET A 110 -13.93 -8.95 8.28
CA MET A 110 -14.86 -10.02 7.89
C MET A 110 -14.76 -11.27 8.76
N VAL A 111 -13.59 -11.55 9.33
CA VAL A 111 -13.34 -12.70 10.20
C VAL A 111 -13.20 -12.30 11.66
N GLU A 112 -13.57 -11.06 12.02
CA GLU A 112 -13.49 -10.53 13.37
C GLU A 112 -12.09 -10.62 14.01
N ASN A 113 -11.04 -10.56 13.18
CA ASN A 113 -9.66 -10.48 13.62
C ASN A 113 -9.23 -9.02 13.79
N GLY A 114 -9.49 -8.47 14.98
CA GLY A 114 -9.23 -7.07 15.31
C GLY A 114 -7.76 -6.65 15.20
N GLU A 115 -6.82 -7.52 15.60
CA GLU A 115 -5.39 -7.24 15.50
C GLU A 115 -4.93 -7.09 14.05
N MET A 116 -5.31 -8.04 13.20
CA MET A 116 -5.04 -7.98 11.76
C MET A 116 -5.66 -6.75 11.11
N ALA A 117 -6.94 -6.49 11.41
CA ALA A 117 -7.64 -5.35 10.84
C ALA A 117 -6.99 -4.01 11.21
N ALA A 118 -6.61 -3.86 12.49
CA ALA A 118 -5.99 -2.65 13.02
C ALA A 118 -4.58 -2.42 12.50
N ASP A 119 -3.73 -3.46 12.50
CA ASP A 119 -2.36 -3.37 11.99
C ASP A 119 -2.35 -2.98 10.49
N CYS A 120 -3.18 -3.64 9.69
CA CYS A 120 -3.34 -3.30 8.27
C CYS A 120 -3.90 -1.88 8.06
N ALA A 121 -4.89 -1.46 8.87
CA ALA A 121 -5.48 -0.13 8.74
C ALA A 121 -4.49 0.99 9.11
N VAL A 122 -3.66 0.79 10.13
CA VAL A 122 -2.59 1.73 10.51
C VAL A 122 -1.51 1.81 9.45
N ARG A 123 -1.13 0.69 8.82
CA ARG A 123 -0.19 0.73 7.69
C ARG A 123 -0.77 1.47 6.49
N ALA A 124 -2.04 1.24 6.17
CA ALA A 124 -2.75 1.95 5.12
C ALA A 124 -2.83 3.47 5.39
N SER A 125 -3.16 3.89 6.63
CA SER A 125 -3.24 5.32 6.98
C SER A 125 -1.89 6.03 6.99
N ARG A 126 -0.79 5.27 7.03
CA ARG A 126 0.60 5.74 7.02
C ARG A 126 1.36 5.17 5.83
N HIS A 127 0.67 5.04 4.70
CA HIS A 127 1.27 4.50 3.49
C HIS A 127 2.46 5.35 3.03
N ARG A 128 3.30 4.75 2.19
CA ARG A 128 4.49 5.38 1.61
C ARG A 128 4.12 6.56 0.71
N TRP A 129 4.97 7.59 0.61
CA TRP A 129 4.86 8.64 -0.40
C TRP A 129 5.59 8.25 -1.69
N PRO A 130 4.97 8.51 -2.86
CA PRO A 130 5.61 8.20 -4.12
C PRO A 130 6.78 9.15 -4.41
N LYS A 131 7.66 8.72 -5.31
CA LYS A 131 8.76 9.51 -5.87
C LYS A 131 8.25 10.88 -6.30
N GLY A 132 8.85 11.94 -5.76
CA GLY A 132 8.47 13.31 -6.09
C GLY A 132 7.08 13.75 -5.61
N HIS A 133 6.47 13.05 -4.65
CA HIS A 133 5.28 13.50 -3.90
C HIS A 133 3.95 13.47 -4.70
N LEU A 134 2.78 13.43 -4.02
CA LEU A 134 1.45 13.30 -4.65
C LEU A 134 1.20 14.28 -5.81
N MET A 135 1.53 15.56 -5.63
CA MET A 135 1.26 16.60 -6.63
C MET A 135 1.99 16.36 -7.96
N ALA A 136 3.08 15.60 -7.98
CA ALA A 136 3.81 15.28 -9.20
C ALA A 136 3.02 14.32 -10.12
N TYR A 137 1.93 13.72 -9.64
CA TYR A 137 1.11 12.79 -10.43
C TYR A 137 -0.27 13.37 -10.78
N VAL A 138 -0.57 14.58 -10.31
CA VAL A 138 -1.83 15.30 -10.60
C VAL A 138 -1.69 16.08 -11.90
N LYS A 139 -2.74 16.16 -12.73
CA LYS A 139 -2.68 16.94 -13.97
C LYS A 139 -2.48 18.43 -13.67
N LEU A 140 -1.72 19.16 -14.49
CA LEU A 140 -1.43 20.58 -14.26
C LEU A 140 -2.71 21.41 -14.08
N GLU A 141 -3.73 21.16 -14.89
CA GLU A 141 -5.03 21.82 -14.81
C GLU A 141 -5.78 21.56 -13.50
N GLN A 142 -5.41 20.54 -12.73
CA GLN A 142 -5.99 20.20 -11.42
C GLN A 142 -5.15 20.73 -10.25
N ILE A 143 -3.99 21.34 -10.53
CA ILE A 143 -3.17 22.03 -9.53
C ILE A 143 -3.73 23.44 -9.36
N ASN A 144 -4.87 23.55 -8.69
CA ASN A 144 -5.57 24.80 -8.40
C ASN A 144 -6.36 24.69 -7.08
N VAL A 145 -6.83 25.82 -6.56
CA VAL A 145 -7.55 25.87 -5.27
C VAL A 145 -8.82 25.03 -5.32
N ASP A 146 -9.62 25.14 -6.38
CA ASP A 146 -10.94 24.48 -6.48
C ASP A 146 -10.82 22.95 -6.39
N SER A 147 -9.86 22.38 -7.11
CA SER A 147 -9.62 20.94 -7.11
C SER A 147 -9.02 20.49 -5.77
N LEU A 148 -7.99 21.20 -5.30
CA LEU A 148 -7.21 20.75 -4.16
C LEU A 148 -7.87 21.05 -2.80
N ALA A 149 -8.84 21.97 -2.72
CA ALA A 149 -9.61 22.25 -1.51
C ALA A 149 -10.40 21.04 -0.99
N THR A 150 -10.63 20.03 -1.85
CA THR A 150 -11.31 18.78 -1.48
C THR A 150 -10.38 17.78 -0.79
N LEU A 151 -9.05 17.91 -0.96
CA LEU A 151 -8.07 16.97 -0.42
C LEU A 151 -8.14 16.78 1.11
N PRO A 152 -8.28 17.84 1.94
CA PRO A 152 -8.39 17.66 3.39
C PRO A 152 -9.56 16.78 3.80
N LYS A 153 -10.71 16.93 3.13
CA LYS A 153 -11.91 16.12 3.38
C LYS A 153 -11.68 14.66 2.96
N ILE A 154 -11.10 14.44 1.78
CA ILE A 154 -10.75 13.10 1.29
C ILE A 154 -9.76 12.42 2.25
N ASN A 155 -8.70 13.10 2.65
CA ASN A 155 -7.70 12.57 3.58
C ASN A 155 -8.31 12.22 4.95
N ALA A 156 -9.20 13.06 5.50
CA ALA A 156 -9.88 12.78 6.76
C ALA A 156 -10.83 11.56 6.66
N GLN A 157 -11.41 11.34 5.49
CA GLN A 157 -12.30 10.21 5.22
C GLN A 157 -11.54 8.92 4.97
N VAL A 158 -10.41 8.96 4.25
CA VAL A 158 -9.60 7.78 3.92
C VAL A 158 -8.64 7.47 5.05
N GLU A 159 -7.59 8.26 5.22
CA GLU A 159 -6.52 7.95 6.16
C GLU A 159 -6.96 8.13 7.61
N GLY A 160 -7.70 9.20 7.91
CA GLY A 160 -8.32 9.37 9.23
C GLY A 160 -9.41 8.33 9.50
N GLY A 161 -10.12 7.86 8.47
CA GLY A 161 -11.10 6.78 8.60
C GLY A 161 -10.44 5.45 8.93
N LEU A 162 -9.32 5.13 8.29
CA LEU A 162 -8.53 3.93 8.57
C LEU A 162 -8.01 3.91 10.03
N GLU A 163 -7.57 5.06 10.56
CA GLU A 163 -7.19 5.15 11.99
C GLU A 163 -8.38 4.86 12.92
N ARG A 164 -9.57 5.37 12.59
CA ARG A 164 -10.80 5.08 13.34
C ARG A 164 -11.22 3.61 13.21
N VAL A 165 -11.09 3.01 12.03
CA VAL A 165 -11.32 1.57 11.80
C VAL A 165 -10.40 0.75 12.70
N ALA A 166 -9.11 1.10 12.78
CA ALA A 166 -8.16 0.40 13.64
C ALA A 166 -8.56 0.47 15.12
N GLU A 167 -8.95 1.65 15.60
CA GLU A 167 -9.39 1.83 16.98
C GLU A 167 -10.64 1.00 17.30
N MET A 168 -11.65 1.01 16.42
CA MET A 168 -12.89 0.23 16.58
C MET A 168 -12.62 -1.27 16.53
N ALA A 169 -11.75 -1.73 15.61
CA ALA A 169 -11.38 -3.13 15.47
C ALA A 169 -10.67 -3.67 16.73
N LEU A 170 -9.74 -2.92 17.32
CA LEU A 170 -9.09 -3.29 18.59
C LEU A 170 -10.09 -3.38 19.76
N LYS A 171 -11.15 -2.57 19.73
CA LYS A 171 -12.26 -2.61 20.69
C LYS A 171 -13.30 -3.69 20.40
N LYS A 172 -13.09 -4.51 19.35
CA LYS A 172 -14.02 -5.54 18.84
C LYS A 172 -15.39 -4.98 18.42
N ASP A 173 -15.46 -3.69 18.09
CA ASP A 173 -16.65 -3.07 17.52
C ASP A 173 -16.62 -3.20 15.99
N PHE A 174 -16.79 -4.44 15.52
CA PHE A 174 -16.69 -4.77 14.09
C PHE A 174 -17.82 -4.19 13.25
N VAL A 175 -18.98 -3.94 13.86
CA VAL A 175 -20.12 -3.30 13.18
C VAL A 175 -19.79 -1.86 12.85
N SER A 176 -19.34 -1.07 13.84
CA SER A 176 -18.93 0.32 13.58
C SER A 176 -17.69 0.38 12.69
N ALA A 177 -16.72 -0.52 12.90
CA ALA A 177 -15.53 -0.59 12.06
C ALA A 177 -15.88 -0.87 10.59
N GLY A 178 -16.80 -1.79 10.32
CA GLY A 178 -17.30 -2.06 8.97
C GLY A 178 -18.01 -0.86 8.35
N ALA A 179 -18.86 -0.16 9.12
CA ALA A 179 -19.54 1.04 8.65
C ALA A 179 -18.54 2.18 8.33
N GLU A 180 -17.53 2.38 9.17
CA GLU A 180 -16.46 3.35 8.93
C GLU A 180 -15.60 2.96 7.72
N MET A 181 -15.29 1.68 7.55
CA MET A 181 -14.60 1.17 6.38
C MET A 181 -15.37 1.43 5.08
N GLY A 182 -16.71 1.36 5.10
CA GLY A 182 -17.55 1.78 3.97
C GLY A 182 -17.33 3.24 3.57
N LYS A 183 -17.16 4.14 4.55
CA LYS A 183 -16.82 5.55 4.30
C LYS A 183 -15.41 5.69 3.72
N VAL A 184 -14.43 4.94 4.23
CA VAL A 184 -13.07 4.89 3.67
C VAL A 184 -13.11 4.56 2.18
N LEU A 185 -13.80 3.48 1.79
CA LEU A 185 -13.91 3.05 0.39
C LEU A 185 -14.60 4.08 -0.51
N SER A 186 -15.62 4.78 0.01
CA SER A 186 -16.23 5.94 -0.66
C SER A 186 -15.24 7.09 -0.85
N GLY A 187 -14.36 7.33 0.13
CA GLY A 187 -13.30 8.33 0.05
C GLY A 187 -12.26 8.00 -1.03
N CYS A 188 -11.86 6.73 -1.13
CA CYS A 188 -10.97 6.24 -2.19
C CYS A 188 -11.55 6.52 -3.58
N SER A 189 -12.85 6.24 -3.76
CA SER A 189 -13.55 6.50 -5.02
C SER A 189 -13.62 7.99 -5.34
N SER A 190 -13.88 8.82 -4.32
CA SER A 190 -13.91 10.28 -4.47
C SER A 190 -12.55 10.84 -4.93
N CYS A 191 -11.46 10.33 -4.34
CA CYS A 191 -10.10 10.67 -4.77
C CYS A 191 -9.85 10.27 -6.22
N HIS A 192 -10.15 9.02 -6.61
CA HIS A 192 -9.90 8.53 -7.97
C HIS A 192 -10.73 9.21 -9.06
N ASN A 193 -11.94 9.67 -8.71
CA ASN A 193 -12.79 10.44 -9.63
C ASN A 193 -12.22 11.84 -9.89
N LEU A 194 -11.60 12.44 -8.88
CA LEU A 194 -11.05 13.79 -8.97
C LEU A 194 -9.61 13.78 -9.50
N PHE A 195 -8.76 12.94 -8.93
CA PHE A 195 -7.32 12.84 -9.22
C PHE A 195 -7.01 11.48 -9.82
N ARG A 196 -7.07 11.40 -11.15
CA ARG A 196 -6.72 10.16 -11.86
C ARG A 196 -5.24 10.18 -12.24
N PHE A 197 -4.43 9.45 -11.49
CA PHE A 197 -2.99 9.35 -11.75
C PHE A 197 -2.69 8.61 -13.05
N GLY A 198 -1.60 9.01 -13.71
CA GLY A 198 -1.03 8.28 -14.85
C GLY A 198 -0.59 6.86 -14.46
N LYS A 199 -0.31 6.01 -15.47
CA LYS A 199 0.07 4.60 -15.24
C LYS A 199 1.52 4.38 -14.80
N GLY A 200 2.34 5.43 -14.72
CA GLY A 200 3.79 5.30 -14.49
C GLY A 200 4.40 6.56 -13.91
N ASP A 201 5.56 6.94 -14.43
CA ASP A 201 6.33 8.07 -13.95
C ASP A 201 5.57 9.39 -14.00
N SER A 202 5.95 10.29 -13.10
CA SER A 202 5.50 11.67 -13.16
C SER A 202 6.03 12.33 -14.44
N PRO A 203 5.18 13.01 -15.23
CA PRO A 203 5.64 13.78 -16.38
C PRO A 203 6.38 15.07 -15.98
N TYR A 204 6.43 15.41 -14.69
CA TYR A 204 7.02 16.67 -14.20
C TYR A 204 8.34 16.47 -13.47
N ILE A 205 8.69 15.25 -13.07
CA ILE A 205 9.99 14.98 -12.46
C ILE A 205 11.03 14.92 -13.58
N VAL A 206 12.02 15.81 -13.53
CA VAL A 206 13.11 15.87 -14.51
C VAL A 206 14.43 15.47 -13.85
N GLU A 207 15.32 14.87 -14.65
CA GLU A 207 16.67 14.50 -14.23
C GLU A 207 17.60 15.72 -14.08
#